data_AF-A0A348W875-F1
#
_entry.id   AF-A0A348W875-F1
#
_cell.length_a   1.000
_cell.length_b   1.000
_cell.length_c   1.000
_cell.angle_alpha   90.00
_cell.angle_beta   90.00
_cell.angle_gamma   90.00
#
_symmetry.space_group_name_H-M   'P 1'
#
loop_
_entity.id
_entity.type
_entity.pdbx_description
1 polymer ?
#
loop_
_entity_poly.entity_id
_entity_poly.type
_entity_poly.pdbx_seq_one_letter_code
_entity_poly.pdbx_strand_id
1 'polypeptide(L)' 'MTGSHDETFGALLQRIERAPAPARYAHIPTLRRMIAAQATSGQPAPCQARAMLRRLEEEAAEDMFDNMPV' A
#
# COMPACT_ATOMS: atom_id res chain seq x y z
N MET A 1 18.20 -22.83 -3.47
CA MET A 1 17.45 -22.24 -2.33
C MET A 1 16.83 -20.93 -2.80
N THR A 2 15.71 -20.98 -3.50
CA THR A 2 14.95 -19.79 -3.89
C THR A 2 13.93 -19.55 -2.78
N GLY A 3 14.33 -18.79 -1.76
CA GLY A 3 13.39 -18.32 -0.75
C GLY A 3 12.39 -17.40 -1.44
N SER A 4 11.22 -17.93 -1.77
CA SER A 4 10.01 -17.17 -2.00
C SER A 4 9.86 -16.26 -0.78
N HIS A 5 10.27 -15.00 -0.91
CA HIS A 5 9.88 -13.99 0.06
C HIS A 5 8.39 -13.77 -0.19
N ASP A 6 7.55 -14.56 0.48
CA ASP A 6 6.16 -14.19 0.70
C ASP A 6 6.18 -12.81 1.33
N GLU A 7 5.93 -11.79 0.52
CA GLU A 7 5.85 -10.42 0.99
C GLU A 7 4.64 -10.36 1.93
N THR A 8 4.91 -10.25 3.23
CA THR A 8 3.86 -10.14 4.25
C THR A 8 3.37 -8.70 4.32
N PHE A 9 2.15 -8.50 4.83
CA PHE A 9 1.65 -7.15 5.09
C PHE A 9 2.63 -6.33 5.94
N GLY A 10 3.22 -6.93 6.98
CA GLY A 10 4.17 -6.23 7.85
C GLY A 10 5.40 -5.73 7.09
N ALA A 11 5.98 -6.56 6.22
CA ALA A 11 7.15 -6.18 5.43
C ALA A 11 6.82 -5.06 4.42
N LEU A 12 5.67 -5.16 3.75
CA LEU A 12 5.22 -4.14 2.80
C LEU A 12 4.94 -2.80 3.50
N LEU A 13 4.25 -2.83 4.65
CA LEU A 13 3.94 -1.63 5.42
C LEU A 13 5.20 -0.91 5.89
N GLN A 14 6.20 -1.64 6.39
CA GLN A 14 7.49 -1.04 6.77
C GLN A 14 8.23 -0.43 5.58
N ARG A 15 8.15 -1.04 4.39
CA ARG A 15 8.74 -0.46 3.18
C ARG A 15 8.05 0.84 2.80
N ILE A 16 6.73 0.86 2.84
CA ILE A 16 5.93 2.07 2.57
C ILE A 16 6.31 3.18 3.58
N GLU A 17 6.36 2.89 4.87
CA GLU A 17 6.68 3.91 5.88
C GLU A 17 8.08 4.52 5.71
N ARG A 18 9.03 3.78 5.14
CA ARG A 18 10.42 4.23 4.94
C ARG A 18 10.65 4.86 3.57
N ALA A 19 9.73 4.72 2.62
CA ALA A 19 9.89 5.21 1.27
C ALA A 19 9.54 6.71 1.17
N PRO A 20 10.18 7.47 0.26
CA PRO A 20 9.76 8.84 -0.06
C PRO A 20 8.38 8.84 -0.73
N ALA A 21 7.62 9.93 -0.59
CA ALA A 21 6.23 10.06 -1.04
C ALA A 21 5.93 9.47 -2.44
N PRO A 22 6.64 9.81 -3.53
CA PRO A 22 6.34 9.24 -4.84
C PRO A 22 6.55 7.72 -4.91
N ALA A 23 7.53 7.19 -4.17
CA ALA A 23 7.77 5.75 -4.09
C ALA A 23 6.72 5.03 -3.21
N ARG A 24 6.09 5.74 -2.25
CA ARG A 24 5.00 5.18 -1.43
C ARG A 24 3.77 4.87 -2.26
N TYR A 25 3.39 5.76 -3.18
CA TYR A 25 2.22 5.58 -4.03
C TYR A 25 2.37 4.40 -5.00
N ALA A 26 3.61 4.10 -5.42
CA ALA A 26 3.90 2.93 -6.27
C ALA A 26 3.51 1.60 -5.62
N HIS A 27 3.37 1.55 -4.29
CA HIS A 27 2.95 0.34 -3.56
C HIS A 27 1.44 0.18 -3.43
N ILE A 28 0.62 1.19 -3.77
CA ILE A 28 -0.85 1.14 -3.70
C ILE A 28 -1.43 -0.09 -4.44
N PRO A 29 -1.04 -0.40 -5.69
CA PRO A 29 -1.59 -1.56 -6.40
C PRO A 29 -1.24 -2.90 -5.74
N THR A 30 -0.07 -3.00 -5.12
CA THR A 30 0.35 -4.22 -4.40
C THR A 30 -0.44 -4.37 -3.11
N LEU A 31 -0.57 -3.31 -2.31
CA LEU A 31 -1.34 -3.33 -1.08
C LEU A 31 -2.82 -3.66 -1.33
N ARG A 32 -3.43 -3.10 -2.39
CA ARG A 32 -4.79 -3.44 -2.83
C ARG A 32 -4.94 -4.92 -3.17
N ARG A 33 -4.00 -5.48 -3.95
CA ARG A 33 -4.01 -6.92 -4.31
C ARG A 33 -3.92 -7.81 -3.09
N MET A 34 -3.05 -7.50 -2.13
CA MET A 34 -2.93 -8.28 -0.90
C MET A 34 -4.21 -8.23 -0.06
N ILE A 35 -4.83 -7.05 0.08
CA ILE A 35 -6.11 -6.90 0.79
C ILE A 35 -7.21 -7.72 0.10
N ALA A 36 -7.30 -7.66 -1.22
CA ALA A 36 -8.27 -8.43 -1.99
C ALA A 36 -8.03 -9.95 -1.85
N ALA A 37 -6.78 -10.40 -1.87
CA ALA A 37 -6.43 -11.81 -1.69
C ALA A 37 -6.86 -12.37 -0.32
N GLN A 38 -6.83 -11.54 0.74
CA GLN A 38 -7.39 -11.92 2.05
C GLN A 38 -8.90 -12.13 1.97
N ALA A 39 -9.63 -11.21 1.33
CA ALA A 39 -11.07 -11.34 1.16
C ALA A 39 -11.45 -12.59 0.35
N THR A 40 -10.71 -12.90 -0.72
CA THR A 40 -10.88 -14.15 -1.49
C THR A 40 -10.62 -15.40 -0.66
N SER A 41 -9.66 -15.34 0.27
CA SER A 41 -9.35 -16.44 1.19
C SER A 41 -10.31 -16.54 2.38
N GLY A 42 -11.34 -15.69 2.45
CA GLY A 42 -12.29 -15.63 3.57
C GLY A 42 -11.69 -15.08 4.87
N GLN A 43 -10.50 -14.47 4.80
CA GLN A 43 -9.82 -13.88 5.94
C GLN A 43 -9.96 -12.35 5.93
N PRO A 44 -10.13 -11.69 7.08
CA PRO A 44 -10.16 -10.26 7.12
C PRO A 44 -8.76 -9.69 6.87
N ALA A 45 -8.64 -8.77 5.91
CA ALA A 45 -7.40 -8.02 5.73
C ALA A 45 -7.07 -7.18 6.99
N PRO A 46 -5.79 -7.08 7.42
CA PRO A 46 -5.39 -6.35 8.62
C PRO A 46 -5.86 -4.89 8.62
N CYS A 47 -6.34 -4.39 9.76
CA CYS A 47 -6.80 -3.01 9.90
C CYS A 47 -5.72 -1.99 9.49
N GLN A 48 -4.47 -2.25 9.89
CA GLN A 48 -3.33 -1.38 9.55
C GLN A 48 -3.09 -1.31 8.04
N ALA A 49 -3.30 -2.42 7.31
CA ALA A 49 -3.17 -2.44 5.85
C ALA A 49 -4.24 -1.59 5.16
N ARG A 50 -5.49 -1.66 5.64
CA ARG A 50 -6.59 -0.83 5.12
C ARG A 50 -6.38 0.65 5.43
N ALA A 51 -5.95 0.96 6.65
CA ALA A 51 -5.65 2.33 7.06
C ALA A 51 -4.50 2.93 6.24
N MET A 52 -3.42 2.16 6.02
CA MET A 52 -2.31 2.60 5.17
C MET A 52 -2.76 2.83 3.73
N LEU A 53 -3.57 1.94 3.15
CA LEU A 53 -4.08 2.10 1.80
C LEU A 53 -4.85 3.41 1.65
N ARG A 54 -5.78 3.68 2.57
CA ARG A 54 -6.57 4.92 2.55
C ARG A 54 -5.68 6.16 2.65
N ARG A 55 -4.71 6.15 3.57
CA ARG A 55 -3.76 7.25 3.73
C ARG A 55 -2.95 7.51 2.46
N LEU A 56 -2.49 6.46 1.77
CA LEU A 56 -1.74 6.62 0.52
C LEU A 56 -2.61 7.18 -0.61
N GLU A 57 -3.89 6.80 -0.68
CA GLU A 57 -4.83 7.32 -1.68
C GLU A 57 -5.16 8.80 -1.44
N GLU A 58 -5.34 9.20 -0.18
CA GLU A 58 -5.52 10.60 0.22
C GLU A 58 -4.27 11.43 -0.10
N GLU A 59 -3.08 10.98 0.33
CA GLU A 59 -1.81 11.65 0.04
C GLU A 59 -1.54 11.76 -1.48
N ALA A 60 -1.85 10.72 -2.27
CA ALA A 60 -1.67 10.76 -3.72
C ALA A 60 -2.65 11.71 -4.42
N ALA A 61 -3.88 11.84 -3.90
CA ALA A 61 -4.84 12.80 -4.42
C ALA A 61 -4.40 14.25 -4.14
N GLU A 62 -3.92 14.53 -2.92
CA GLU A 62 -3.38 15.84 -2.53
C GLU A 62 -2.18 16.25 -3.41
N ASP A 63 -1.22 15.34 -3.63
CA ASP A 63 -0.05 15.60 -4.48
C ASP A 63 -0.43 15.89 -5.94
N MET A 64 -1.52 15.30 -6.45
CA MET A 64 -2.05 15.64 -7.78
C MET A 64 -2.68 17.03 -7.84
N PHE A 65 -3.28 17.51 -6.75
CA PHE A 65 -3.84 18.86 -6.67
C PHE A 65 -2.76 19.93 -6.54
N ASP A 66 -1.72 19.69 -5.75
CA ASP A 66 -0.60 20.64 -5.57
C ASP A 66 0.22 20.83 -6.85
N ASN A 67 0.23 19.83 -7.75
CA ASN A 67 0.94 19.89 -9.03
C ASN A 67 0.07 20.38 -10.21
N MET A 68 -1.18 20.84 -9.98
CA MET A 68 -1.97 21.45 -11.05
C MET A 68 -1.50 22.90 -11.30
N PRO A 69 -1.05 23.25 -12.51
CA PRO A 69 -0.70 24.64 -12.83
C PRO A 69 -1.98 25.49 -12.79
N VAL A 70 -1.94 26.57 -12.01
CA VAL A 70 -2.96 27.63 -12.00
C VAL A 70 -2.97 28.42 -13.31
#